data_AF-A0A9P7YFH6-F1
#
_entry.id   AF-A0A9P7YFH6-F1
#
_cell.length_a   1.000
_cell.length_b   1.000
_cell.length_c   1.000
_cell.angle_alpha   90.00
_cell.angle_beta   90.00
_cell.angle_gamma   90.00
#
_symmetry.space_group_name_H-M   'P 1'
#
loop_
_entity.id
_entity.type
_entity.pdbx_description
1 polymer ?
#
loop_
_entity_poly.entity_id
_entity_poly.type
_entity_poly.pdbx_seq_one_letter_code
_entity_poly.pdbx_strand_id
1 'polypeptide(L)'
;MAKYNINHTAFTLRMKHGRHTILLFADPLATFSKIKVELLEILRERYPNGLPQTDSPDTIPIPESINDVVLGVPNDIYDHTRGWTELDIGISDEKDCPKSMELKDGSMVAFTFSSGNDDGKLEFNVEFSNVEELYPEDE
;
A
#
# COMPACT_ATOMS: atom_id res chain seq x y z
N MET A 1 -14.19 15.29 20.71
CA MET A 1 -14.60 15.48 19.31
C MET A 1 -13.36 15.84 18.50
N ALA A 2 -12.80 14.90 17.75
CA ALA A 2 -11.69 15.18 16.85
C ALA A 2 -12.22 16.03 15.69
N LYS A 3 -11.67 17.24 15.51
CA LYS A 3 -11.98 18.08 14.35
C LYS A 3 -11.32 17.43 13.14
N TYR A 4 -12.14 16.79 12.30
CA TYR A 4 -11.70 16.40 10.95
C TYR A 4 -11.50 17.69 10.15
N ASN A 5 -10.26 18.15 10.03
CA ASN A 5 -9.90 19.14 9.03
C ASN A 5 -9.98 18.44 7.67
N ILE A 6 -11.07 18.65 6.94
CA ILE A 6 -11.20 18.17 5.56
C ILE A 6 -10.23 19.00 4.72
N ASN A 7 -9.05 18.44 4.45
CA ASN A 7 -8.05 19.08 3.62
C ASN A 7 -8.41 18.83 2.15
N HIS A 8 -9.00 19.83 1.48
CA HIS A 8 -9.43 19.76 0.08
C HIS A 8 -8.27 19.51 -0.92
N THR A 9 -7.03 19.45 -0.46
CA THR A 9 -5.84 19.15 -1.26
C THR A 9 -5.18 17.81 -0.91
N ALA A 10 -5.77 17.00 -0.02
CA ALA A 10 -5.27 15.67 0.29
C ALA A 10 -5.35 14.74 -0.93
N PHE A 11 -4.34 13.91 -1.13
CA PHE A 11 -4.39 12.80 -2.07
C PHE A 11 -5.05 11.60 -1.39
N THR A 12 -5.89 10.90 -2.14
CA THR A 12 -6.37 9.57 -1.81
C THR A 12 -5.40 8.54 -2.41
N LEU A 13 -4.53 7.96 -1.59
CA LEU A 13 -3.65 6.88 -2.02
C LEU A 13 -4.39 5.54 -1.88
N ARG A 14 -4.33 4.73 -2.93
CA ARG A 14 -4.90 3.37 -2.95
C ARG A 14 -3.80 2.38 -2.55
N MET A 15 -3.71 2.10 -1.26
CA MET A 15 -2.73 1.18 -0.68
C MET A 15 -3.17 -0.26 -0.95
N LYS A 16 -2.32 -1.05 -1.61
CA LYS A 16 -2.65 -2.40 -2.12
C LYS A 16 -1.79 -3.48 -1.47
N HIS A 17 -2.42 -4.57 -1.07
CA HIS A 17 -1.76 -5.82 -0.67
C HIS A 17 -2.73 -7.00 -0.83
N GLY A 18 -2.34 -8.01 -1.61
CA GLY A 18 -3.25 -9.08 -2.06
C GLY A 18 -4.52 -8.46 -2.66
N ARG A 19 -5.69 -8.92 -2.22
CA ARG A 19 -7.00 -8.37 -2.62
C ARG A 19 -7.40 -7.10 -1.84
N HIS A 20 -6.67 -6.72 -0.80
CA HIS A 20 -7.03 -5.60 0.07
C HIS A 20 -6.67 -4.27 -0.59
N THR A 21 -7.59 -3.31 -0.47
CA THR A 21 -7.36 -1.92 -0.85
C THR A 21 -7.73 -1.01 0.31
N ILE A 22 -6.74 -0.30 0.84
CA ILE A 22 -6.93 0.69 1.90
C ILE A 22 -6.85 2.07 1.25
N LEU A 23 -7.89 2.88 1.45
CA LEU A 23 -7.91 4.26 0.99
C LEU A 23 -7.32 5.14 2.09
N LEU A 24 -6.12 5.67 1.86
CA LEU A 24 -5.42 6.53 2.80
C LEU A 24 -5.47 7.98 2.30
N PHE A 25 -5.90 8.91 3.16
CA PHE A 25 -5.86 10.33 2.86
C PHE A 25 -4.52 10.92 3.31
N ALA A 26 -3.64 11.21 2.35
CA ALA A 26 -2.32 11.75 2.62
C ALA A 26 -2.22 13.22 2.19
N ASP A 27 -1.57 14.05 2.99
CA ASP A 27 -1.10 15.36 2.51
C ASP A 27 -0.05 15.10 1.40
N PRO A 28 -0.13 15.73 0.21
CA PRO A 28 0.85 15.55 -0.86
C PRO A 28 2.30 15.82 -0.45
N LEU A 29 2.51 16.61 0.61
CA LEU A 29 3.82 16.97 1.16
C LEU A 29 4.15 16.23 2.46
N ALA A 30 3.31 15.30 2.93
CA ALA A 30 3.63 14.46 4.08
C ALA A 30 4.74 13.47 3.75
N THR A 31 5.58 13.19 4.74
CA THR A 31 6.64 12.18 4.62
C THR A 31 6.09 10.78 4.49
N PHE A 32 6.80 9.91 3.77
CA PHE A 32 6.41 8.50 3.71
C PHE A 32 6.52 7.83 5.08
N SER A 33 7.41 8.30 5.95
CA SER A 33 7.43 7.88 7.36
C SER A 33 6.08 8.12 8.03
N LYS A 34 5.48 9.30 7.87
CA LYS A 34 4.16 9.63 8.43
C LYS A 34 3.05 8.76 7.80
N ILE A 35 3.11 8.56 6.49
CA ILE A 35 2.16 7.72 5.75
C ILE A 35 2.23 6.26 6.22
N LYS A 36 3.44 5.73 6.45
CA LYS A 36 3.65 4.37 6.98
C LYS A 36 3.14 4.23 8.41
N VAL A 37 3.32 5.24 9.27
CA VAL A 37 2.74 5.25 10.62
C VAL A 37 1.21 5.12 10.54
N GLU A 38 0.55 5.98 9.75
CA GLU A 38 -0.90 5.97 9.62
C GLU A 38 -1.42 4.64 9.03
N LEU A 39 -0.73 4.10 8.03
CA LEU A 39 -1.03 2.78 7.47
C LEU A 39 -0.96 1.69 8.55
N LEU A 40 0.10 1.63 9.35
CA LEU A 40 0.24 0.61 10.39
C LEU A 40 -0.81 0.75 11.50
N GLU A 41 -1.16 1.98 11.90
CA GLU A 41 -2.22 2.22 12.86
C GLU A 41 -3.57 1.67 12.35
N ILE A 42 -3.92 1.99 11.10
CA ILE A 42 -5.14 1.48 10.45
C ILE A 42 -5.12 -0.05 10.36
N LEU A 43 -3.99 -0.62 9.94
CA LEU A 43 -3.86 -2.07 9.80
C LEU A 43 -4.05 -2.78 11.15
N ARG A 44 -3.43 -2.29 12.22
CA ARG A 44 -3.55 -2.89 13.57
C ARG A 44 -4.95 -2.75 14.15
N GLU A 45 -5.60 -1.61 13.91
CA GLU A 45 -6.98 -1.40 14.35
C GLU A 45 -7.96 -2.34 13.63
N ARG A 46 -7.79 -2.53 12.32
CA ARG A 46 -8.72 -3.31 11.48
C ARG A 46 -8.42 -4.80 11.47
N TYR A 47 -7.16 -5.17 11.62
CA TYR A 47 -6.67 -6.55 11.50
C TYR A 47 -5.79 -6.90 12.71
N PRO A 48 -6.34 -6.91 13.94
CA PRO A 48 -5.57 -7.12 15.17
C PRO A 48 -4.86 -8.50 15.23
N ASN A 49 -5.31 -9.46 14.43
CA ASN A 49 -4.73 -10.80 14.33
C ASN A 49 -3.82 -10.98 13.10
N GLY A 50 -3.46 -9.89 12.41
CA GLY A 50 -2.69 -9.92 11.16
C GLY A 50 -3.57 -9.82 9.91
N LEU A 51 -2.94 -9.50 8.79
CA LEU A 51 -3.59 -9.28 7.50
C LEU A 51 -3.96 -10.62 6.84
N PRO A 52 -5.22 -10.85 6.45
CA PRO A 52 -5.64 -12.11 5.83
C PRO A 52 -4.96 -12.33 4.47
N GLN A 53 -4.50 -13.56 4.23
CA GLN A 53 -4.00 -13.99 2.94
C GLN A 53 -5.13 -14.55 2.07
N THR A 54 -5.00 -14.43 0.75
CA THR A 54 -5.98 -14.97 -0.19
C THR A 54 -5.98 -16.50 -0.20
N ASP A 55 -4.79 -17.09 -0.26
CA ASP A 55 -4.62 -18.53 -0.55
C ASP A 55 -4.26 -19.37 0.68
N SER A 56 -4.30 -18.77 1.87
CA SER A 56 -3.98 -19.43 3.14
C SER A 56 -4.95 -19.01 4.25
N PRO A 57 -5.32 -19.92 5.17
CA PRO A 57 -6.00 -19.53 6.41
C PRO A 57 -5.09 -18.74 7.36
N ASP A 58 -3.78 -18.71 7.10
CA ASP A 58 -2.82 -17.95 7.88
C ASP A 58 -2.94 -16.44 7.64
N THR A 59 -2.47 -15.67 8.62
CA THR A 59 -2.41 -14.21 8.53
C THR A 59 -0.96 -13.73 8.48
N ILE A 60 -0.75 -12.64 7.76
CA ILE A 60 0.55 -11.96 7.73
C ILE A 60 0.62 -11.06 8.97
N PRO A 61 1.60 -11.27 9.87
CA PRO A 61 1.76 -10.41 11.04
C PRO A 61 2.06 -8.98 10.59
N ILE A 62 1.35 -8.01 11.18
CA ILE A 62 1.61 -6.59 10.92
C ILE A 62 2.86 -6.20 11.73
N PRO A 63 3.91 -5.65 11.09
CA PRO A 63 5.15 -5.35 11.78
C PRO A 63 4.98 -4.25 12.82
N GLU A 64 5.88 -4.20 13.80
CA GLU A 64 5.91 -3.15 14.82
C GLU A 64 6.51 -1.83 14.29
N SER A 65 7.50 -1.93 13.40
CA SER A 65 8.25 -0.79 12.88
C SER A 65 7.82 -0.39 11.47
N ILE A 66 7.80 0.91 11.20
CA ILE A 66 7.61 1.45 9.84
C ILE A 66 8.78 1.10 8.90
N ASN A 67 9.95 0.76 9.45
CA ASN A 67 11.10 0.36 8.65
C ASN A 67 10.89 -0.98 7.96
N ASP A 68 10.01 -1.82 8.53
CA ASP A 68 9.66 -3.11 7.96
C ASP A 68 8.57 -2.99 6.89
N VAL A 69 8.04 -1.78 6.65
CA VAL A 69 7.04 -1.52 5.60
C VAL A 69 7.75 -1.04 4.35
N VAL A 70 7.65 -1.82 3.28
CA VAL A 70 8.18 -1.46 1.96
C VAL A 70 7.02 -1.05 1.07
N LEU A 71 7.20 0.05 0.34
CA LEU A 71 6.19 0.60 -0.57
C LEU A 71 6.67 0.45 -2.01
N GLY A 72 5.74 0.22 -2.93
CA GLY A 72 6.02 0.06 -4.36
C GLY A 72 5.00 0.75 -5.24
N VAL A 73 5.44 1.14 -6.43
CA VAL A 73 4.59 1.71 -7.48
C VAL A 73 4.53 0.76 -8.67
N PRO A 74 3.42 0.76 -9.42
CA PRO A 74 3.30 -0.12 -10.58
C PRO A 74 4.30 0.31 -11.66
N ASN A 75 4.93 -0.66 -12.31
CA ASN A 75 5.84 -0.40 -13.44
C ASN A 75 5.10 0.19 -14.64
N ASP A 76 3.83 -0.17 -14.80
CA ASP A 76 2.89 0.41 -15.76
C ASP A 76 1.54 0.63 -15.07
N ILE A 77 1.06 1.88 -15.06
CA ILE A 77 -0.22 2.27 -14.42
C ILE A 77 -1.45 1.75 -15.17
N TYR A 78 -1.29 1.27 -16.41
CA TYR A 78 -2.34 0.71 -17.24
C TYR A 78 -2.26 -0.84 -17.30
N ASP A 79 -1.12 -1.42 -16.96
CA ASP A 79 -0.87 -2.86 -16.97
C ASP A 79 -0.11 -3.30 -15.69
N HIS A 80 -0.88 -3.62 -14.65
CA HIS A 80 -0.32 -4.03 -13.36
C HIS A 80 0.36 -5.42 -13.40
N THR A 81 0.24 -6.18 -14.49
CA THR A 81 0.94 -7.46 -14.67
C THR A 81 2.43 -7.27 -14.92
N ARG A 82 2.86 -6.04 -15.26
CA ARG A 82 4.27 -5.65 -15.42
C ARG A 82 5.05 -5.58 -14.11
N GLY A 83 4.40 -5.86 -12.99
CA GLY A 83 5.02 -5.88 -11.67
C GLY A 83 5.17 -4.48 -11.06
N TRP A 84 5.94 -4.44 -9.98
CA TRP A 84 6.06 -3.28 -9.09
C TRP A 84 7.52 -2.95 -8.85
N THR A 85 7.83 -1.67 -8.76
CA THR A 85 9.15 -1.17 -8.36
C THR A 85 9.03 -0.55 -6.98
N GLU A 86 9.98 -0.90 -6.11
CA GLU A 86 10.10 -0.29 -4.78
C GLU A 86 10.28 1.23 -4.89
N LEU A 87 9.55 1.97 -4.06
CA LEU A 87 9.75 3.41 -3.93
C LEU A 87 11.09 3.66 -3.23
N ASP A 88 12.00 4.33 -3.93
CA ASP A 88 13.29 4.79 -3.39
C ASP A 88 13.09 5.97 -2.42
N ILE A 89 12.56 5.66 -1.23
CA ILE A 89 12.36 6.60 -0.14
C ILE A 89 13.71 6.76 0.57
N GLY A 90 14.62 7.47 -0.09
CA GLY A 90 15.98 7.71 0.40
C GLY A 90 16.01 8.55 1.68
N ILE A 91 17.21 8.64 2.28
CA ILE A 91 17.47 9.45 3.49
C ILE A 91 17.36 10.97 3.19
N SER A 92 17.35 11.37 1.92
CA SER A 92 17.25 12.78 1.51
C SER A 92 15.80 13.24 1.39
N ASP A 93 15.48 14.34 2.08
CA ASP A 93 14.15 14.97 2.12
C ASP A 93 13.54 15.30 0.74
N GLU A 94 14.35 15.39 -0.32
CA GLU A 94 13.91 15.77 -1.66
C GLU A 94 12.96 14.74 -2.32
N LYS A 95 13.01 13.47 -1.91
CA LYS A 95 12.16 12.39 -2.43
C LYS A 95 11.31 11.70 -1.34
N ASP A 96 11.04 12.39 -0.23
CA ASP A 96 10.26 11.84 0.87
C ASP A 96 8.84 12.43 0.92
N CYS A 97 8.12 12.53 -0.20
CA CYS A 97 6.67 12.78 -0.16
C CYS A 97 5.96 12.28 -1.43
N PRO A 98 4.63 12.05 -1.39
CA PRO A 98 3.88 11.61 -2.55
C PRO A 98 4.08 12.50 -3.77
N LYS A 99 4.06 13.82 -3.58
CA LYS A 99 4.21 14.77 -4.68
C LYS A 99 5.60 14.72 -5.33
N SER A 100 6.67 14.55 -4.55
CA SER A 100 8.03 14.48 -5.11
C SER A 100 8.31 13.14 -5.80
N MET A 101 7.57 12.09 -5.44
CA MET A 101 7.55 10.79 -6.13
C MET A 101 6.57 10.75 -7.32
N GLU A 102 6.09 11.90 -7.78
CA GLU A 102 5.13 12.03 -8.88
C GLU A 102 3.79 11.29 -8.68
N LEU A 103 3.46 10.91 -7.43
CA LEU A 103 2.16 10.39 -7.07
C LEU A 103 1.13 11.52 -7.17
N LYS A 104 -0.10 11.12 -7.52
CA LYS A 104 -1.25 12.01 -7.69
C LYS A 104 -2.40 11.49 -6.84
N ASP A 105 -3.46 12.28 -6.75
CA ASP A 105 -4.73 11.79 -6.19
C ASP A 105 -5.18 10.53 -6.94
N GLY A 106 -5.54 9.49 -6.19
CA GLY A 106 -5.89 8.17 -6.74
C GLY A 106 -4.71 7.29 -7.13
N SER A 107 -3.46 7.70 -6.95
CA SER A 107 -2.30 6.84 -7.24
C SER A 107 -2.37 5.52 -6.47
N MET A 108 -1.97 4.44 -7.14
CA MET A 108 -1.88 3.11 -6.55
C MET A 108 -0.49 2.88 -5.98
N VAL A 109 -0.44 2.39 -4.74
CA VAL A 109 0.81 2.11 -4.04
C VAL A 109 0.68 0.72 -3.43
N ALA A 110 1.53 -0.22 -3.83
CA ALA A 110 1.63 -1.51 -3.16
C ALA A 110 2.39 -1.37 -1.84
N PHE A 111 2.05 -2.21 -0.87
CA PHE A 111 2.86 -2.36 0.34
C PHE A 111 3.08 -3.84 0.65
N THR A 112 4.22 -4.11 1.26
CA THR A 112 4.59 -5.44 1.76
C THR A 112 5.47 -5.27 3.00
N PHE A 113 5.74 -6.37 3.71
CA PHE A 113 6.54 -6.34 4.92
C PHE A 113 7.86 -7.07 4.70
N SER A 114 8.98 -6.45 5.05
CA SER A 114 10.27 -7.13 5.02
C SER A 114 10.31 -8.10 6.20
N SER A 115 10.06 -9.39 5.93
CA SER A 115 10.32 -10.43 6.93
C SER A 115 11.83 -10.48 7.14
N GLY A 116 12.29 -10.03 8.31
CA GLY A 116 13.72 -9.80 8.60
C GLY A 116 14.62 -11.04 8.63
N ASN A 117 14.26 -12.15 7.96
CA ASN A 117 15.00 -13.41 8.01
C ASN A 117 14.89 -14.33 6.77
N ASP A 118 14.45 -13.87 5.60
CA ASP A 118 14.53 -14.72 4.40
C ASP A 118 15.32 -14.04 3.28
N ASP A 119 16.25 -14.78 2.68
CA ASP A 119 16.87 -14.50 1.38
C ASP A 119 15.84 -14.47 0.21
N GLY A 120 14.55 -14.43 0.55
CA GLY A 120 13.42 -14.29 -0.34
C GLY A 120 13.39 -12.89 -0.92
N LYS A 121 13.25 -12.83 -2.24
CA LYS A 121 13.05 -11.59 -2.96
C LYS A 121 11.84 -10.86 -2.39
N LEU A 122 12.02 -9.59 -2.06
CA LEU A 122 10.93 -8.70 -1.64
C LEU A 122 9.92 -8.59 -2.80
N GLU A 123 8.71 -9.11 -2.60
CA GLU A 123 7.67 -9.16 -3.63
C GLU A 123 6.40 -8.42 -3.18
N PHE A 124 5.85 -7.63 -4.12
CA PHE A 124 4.57 -6.95 -3.95
C PHE A 124 3.47 -7.85 -4.50
N ASN A 125 2.78 -8.56 -3.61
CA ASN A 125 1.55 -9.26 -3.99
C ASN A 125 0.40 -8.26 -4.10
N VAL A 126 -0.13 -8.05 -5.31
CA VAL A 126 -1.35 -7.28 -5.55
C VAL A 126 -2.24 -8.06 -6.51
N GLU A 127 -3.46 -8.32 -6.06
CA GLU A 127 -4.46 -9.06 -6.81
C GLU A 127 -5.59 -8.14 -7.24
N PHE A 128 -6.06 -8.34 -8.46
CA PHE A 128 -7.26 -7.70 -8.98
C PHE A 128 -8.34 -8.75 -9.18
N SER A 129 -9.57 -8.42 -8.82
CA SER A 129 -10.70 -9.28 -9.12
C SER A 129 -10.81 -9.48 -10.63
N ASN A 130 -10.89 -10.74 -11.05
CA ASN A 130 -11.20 -11.11 -12.42
C ASN A 130 -12.72 -11.01 -12.62
N VAL A 131 -13.19 -10.05 -13.42
CA VAL A 131 -14.62 -9.79 -13.59
C VAL A 131 -15.27 -10.90 -14.42
N GLU A 132 -14.56 -11.42 -15.43
CA GLU A 132 -15.01 -12.53 -16.26
C GLU A 132 -15.18 -13.83 -15.45
N GLU A 133 -14.33 -14.06 -14.46
CA GLU A 133 -14.45 -15.21 -13.55
C GLU A 133 -15.64 -15.06 -12.59
N LEU A 134 -15.89 -13.84 -12.11
CA LEU A 134 -16.97 -13.56 -11.16
C LEU A 134 -18.36 -13.52 -11.82
N TYR A 135 -18.41 -13.14 -13.09
CA TYR A 135 -19.62 -13.03 -13.88
C TYR A 135 -19.37 -13.67 -15.25
N PRO A 136 -19.33 -15.01 -15.34
CA PRO A 136 -19.26 -15.66 -16.64
C PRO A 136 -20.49 -15.23 -17.44
N GLU A 137 -20.29 -14.74 -18.66
CA GLU A 137 -21.41 -14.52 -19.56
C GLU A 137 -22.06 -15.88 -19.82
N ASP A 138 -23.30 -16.05 -19.36
CA ASP A 138 -24.11 -17.21 -19.72
C ASP A 138 -24.31 -17.18 -21.26
N GLU A 139 -23.67 -18.11 -21.98
CA GLU A 139 -23.86 -18.32 -23.44
C GLU A 139 -25.30 -18.71 -23.81
#